data_AF-A0A7Y9IY46-F1
#
_entry.id   AF-A0A7Y9IY46-F1
#
_cell.length_a   1.000
_cell.length_b   1.000
_cell.length_c   1.000
_cell.angle_alpha   90.00
_cell.angle_beta   90.00
_cell.angle_gamma   90.00
#
_symmetry.space_group_name_H-M   'P 1'
#
loop_
_entity.id
_entity.type
_entity.pdbx_description
1 polymer ?
#
loop_
_entity_poly.entity_id
_entity_poly.type
_entity_poly.pdbx_seq_one_letter_code
_entity_poly.pdbx_strand_id
1 'polypeptide(L)'
;MYVWIGRIAVFNGMRLSEVATLRIRQVDIERRVVRLEWTKNFSARTVPLTAEARCVFSEALANPVRPAESEFWFFGEGQGWHPPALPI
;
A
#
# COMPACT_ATOMS: atom_id res chain seq x y z
N MET A 1 8.72 -8.14 4.58
CA MET A 1 7.77 -7.02 4.48
C MET A 1 8.40 -5.71 3.98
N TYR A 2 9.39 -5.14 4.65
CA TYR A 2 10.04 -3.87 4.19
C TYR A 2 10.60 -3.93 2.77
N VAL A 3 11.10 -5.10 2.34
CA VAL A 3 11.55 -5.36 0.97
C VAL A 3 10.43 -5.15 -0.06
N TRP A 4 9.19 -5.58 0.23
CA TRP A 4 8.06 -5.39 -0.68
C TRP A 4 7.64 -3.93 -0.77
N ILE A 5 7.59 -3.22 0.36
CA ILE A 5 7.28 -1.79 0.41
C ILE A 5 8.28 -1.00 -0.45
N GLY A 6 9.58 -1.28 -0.29
CA GLY A 6 10.63 -0.65 -1.09
C GLY A 6 10.50 -0.95 -2.59
N ARG A 7 10.30 -2.23 -2.96
CA ARG A 7 10.12 -2.64 -4.37
C ARG A 7 8.92 -1.93 -5.02
N ILE A 8 7.78 -1.86 -4.35
CA ILE A 8 6.58 -1.20 -4.89
C ILE A 8 6.81 0.31 -5.03
N ALA A 9 7.43 0.96 -4.04
CA ALA A 9 7.76 2.37 -4.13
C ALA A 9 8.65 2.68 -5.34
N VAL A 10 9.66 1.83 -5.60
CA VAL A 10 10.58 1.96 -6.74
C VAL A 10 9.86 1.71 -8.07
N PHE A 11 9.11 0.61 -8.19
CA PHE A 11 8.49 0.22 -9.46
C PHE A 11 7.38 1.16 -9.91
N ASN A 12 6.58 1.69 -8.98
CA ASN A 12 5.44 2.56 -9.31
C ASN A 12 5.70 4.06 -9.09
N GLY A 13 6.89 4.44 -8.62
CA GLY A 13 7.18 5.84 -8.24
C GLY A 13 6.28 6.37 -7.11
N MET A 14 5.82 5.48 -6.23
CA MET A 14 4.94 5.83 -5.11
C MET A 14 5.74 6.28 -3.90
N ARG A 15 5.16 7.15 -3.06
CA ARG A 15 5.82 7.56 -1.81
C ARG A 15 5.84 6.39 -0.84
N LEU A 16 6.94 6.23 -0.09
CA LEU A 16 7.06 5.15 0.89
C LEU A 16 5.90 5.13 1.90
N SER A 17 5.47 6.31 2.36
CA SER A 17 4.32 6.44 3.27
C SER A 17 2.99 6.03 2.64
N GLU A 18 2.81 6.26 1.33
CA GLU A 18 1.61 5.83 0.58
C GLU A 18 1.57 4.29 0.46
N VAL A 19 2.72 3.66 0.20
CA VAL A 19 2.82 2.20 0.12
C VAL A 19 2.64 1.55 1.50
N ALA A 20 3.25 2.12 2.54
CA ALA A 20 3.19 1.59 3.90
C ALA A 20 1.78 1.63 4.51
N THR A 21 0.94 2.58 4.10
CA THR A 21 -0.44 2.76 4.61
C THR A 21 -1.50 2.22 3.65
N LEU A 22 -1.08 1.50 2.61
CA LEU A 22 -1.95 1.05 1.54
C LEU A 22 -2.94 -0.01 2.04
N ARG A 23 -4.23 0.22 1.81
CA ARG A 23 -5.29 -0.72 2.17
C ARG A 23 -5.58 -1.71 1.05
N ILE A 24 -6.08 -2.89 1.41
CA ILE A 24 -6.45 -3.95 0.44
C ILE A 24 -7.34 -3.40 -0.67
N ARG A 25 -8.43 -2.73 -0.27
CA ARG A 25 -9.43 -2.14 -1.15
C ARG A 25 -8.90 -1.09 -2.13
N GLN A 26 -7.71 -0.56 -1.89
CA GLN A 26 -7.09 0.44 -2.76
C GLN A 26 -6.32 -0.19 -3.92
N VAL A 27 -6.07 -1.49 -3.90
CA VAL A 27 -5.28 -2.17 -4.94
C VAL A 27 -6.16 -3.17 -5.68
N ASP A 28 -6.36 -2.91 -6.96
CA ASP A 28 -7.01 -3.83 -7.89
C ASP A 28 -5.91 -4.48 -8.73
N ILE A 29 -5.50 -5.69 -8.36
CA ILE A 29 -4.43 -6.45 -9.04
C ILE A 29 -4.86 -6.88 -10.44
N GLU A 30 -6.14 -7.18 -10.62
CA GLU A 30 -6.69 -7.64 -11.89
C GLU A 30 -6.72 -6.50 -12.91
N ARG A 31 -7.21 -5.33 -12.49
CA ARG A 31 -7.21 -4.12 -13.32
C ARG A 31 -5.86 -3.40 -13.33
N ARG A 32 -4.89 -3.85 -12.54
CA ARG A 32 -3.55 -3.28 -12.37
C ARG A 32 -3.58 -1.81 -11.98
N VAL A 33 -4.35 -1.47 -10.95
CA VAL A 33 -4.58 -0.09 -10.55
C VAL A 33 -4.52 0.06 -9.03
N VAL A 34 -3.89 1.15 -8.57
CA VAL A 34 -3.91 1.60 -7.18
C VAL A 34 -4.65 2.92 -7.05
N ARG A 35 -5.63 2.98 -6.15
CA ARG A 35 -6.40 4.17 -5.81
C ARG A 35 -5.88 4.76 -4.50
N LEU A 36 -5.05 5.79 -4.62
CA LEU A 36 -4.55 6.53 -3.46
C LEU A 36 -5.63 7.52 -3.03
N GLU A 37 -6.32 7.21 -1.93
CA GLU A 37 -7.41 8.03 -1.40
C GLU A 37 -6.89 9.08 -0.40
N TRP A 38 -5.80 8.76 0.31
CA TRP A 38 -5.21 9.60 1.33
C TRP A 38 -3.78 9.96 0.94
N THR A 39 -3.60 11.17 0.42
CA THR A 39 -2.26 11.77 0.23
C THR A 39 -2.14 12.97 1.15
N LYS A 40 -0.94 13.19 1.69
CA LYS A 40 -0.61 14.36 2.55
C LYS A 40 -0.96 15.70 1.89
N ASN A 41 -1.16 15.72 0.56
CA ASN A 41 -1.42 16.91 -0.26
C ASN A 41 -2.79 16.87 -0.96
N PHE A 42 -3.79 16.17 -0.41
CA PHE A 42 -5.21 16.35 -0.78
C PHE A 42 -5.65 16.02 -2.21
N SER A 43 -4.86 15.25 -2.98
CA SER A 43 -5.34 14.74 -4.28
C SER A 43 -5.45 13.22 -4.23
N ALA A 44 -6.70 12.73 -4.27
CA ALA A 44 -6.94 11.34 -4.58
C ALA A 44 -6.49 11.10 -6.03
N ARG A 45 -5.70 10.05 -6.26
CA ARG A 45 -5.22 9.74 -7.60
C ARG A 45 -5.19 8.24 -7.85
N THR A 46 -5.29 7.91 -9.12
CA THR A 46 -5.20 6.54 -9.60
C THR A 46 -3.83 6.35 -10.23
N VAL A 47 -3.07 5.36 -9.77
CA VAL A 47 -1.73 5.02 -10.28
C VAL A 47 -1.80 3.65 -10.95
N PRO A 48 -1.37 3.50 -12.21
CA PRO A 48 -1.28 2.18 -12.83
C PRO A 48 -0.17 1.35 -12.14
N LEU A 49 -0.41 0.05 -11.96
CA LEU A 49 0.60 -0.90 -11.51
C LEU A 49 1.49 -1.29 -12.69
N THR A 50 2.81 -1.24 -12.51
CA THR A 50 3.72 -1.92 -13.43
C THR A 50 3.56 -3.44 -13.31
N ALA A 51 4.08 -4.18 -14.29
CA ALA A 51 4.07 -5.64 -14.25
C ALA A 51 4.83 -6.18 -13.02
N GLU A 52 5.96 -5.55 -12.68
CA GLU A 52 6.80 -5.89 -11.55
C GLU A 52 6.08 -5.63 -10.23
N ALA A 53 5.41 -4.48 -10.08
CA ALA A 53 4.62 -4.19 -8.89
C ALA A 53 3.48 -5.19 -8.71
N ARG A 54 2.81 -5.61 -9.80
CA ARG A 54 1.77 -6.66 -9.75
C ARG A 54 2.32 -7.98 -9.21
N CYS A 55 3.51 -8.39 -9.64
CA CYS A 55 4.18 -9.58 -9.12
C CYS A 55 4.48 -9.43 -7.62
N VAL A 56 5.00 -8.29 -7.18
CA VAL A 56 5.29 -8.03 -5.76
C VAL A 56 4.02 -8.08 -4.91
N PHE A 57 2.90 -7.52 -5.38
CA PHE A 57 1.62 -7.62 -4.68
C PHE A 57 1.13 -9.07 -4.60
N SER A 58 1.32 -9.86 -5.65
CA SER A 58 0.94 -11.28 -5.66
C SER A 58 1.81 -12.10 -4.69
N GLU A 59 3.13 -11.85 -4.65
CA GLU A 59 4.06 -12.42 -3.66
C GLU A 59 3.63 -12.07 -2.22
N ALA A 60 3.25 -10.82 -1.98
CA ALA A 60 2.81 -10.35 -0.66
C ALA A 60 1.48 -10.99 -0.22
N LEU A 61 0.54 -11.24 -1.14
CA LEU A 61 -0.71 -11.97 -0.85
C LEU A 61 -0.47 -13.42 -0.46
N ALA A 62 0.50 -14.07 -1.10
CA ALA A 62 0.84 -15.46 -0.85
C ALA A 62 1.57 -15.69 0.48
N ASN A 63 1.91 -14.63 1.21
CA ASN A 63 2.62 -14.73 2.49
C ASN A 63 1.72 -15.33 3.59
N PRO A 64 2.04 -16.53 4.14
CA PRO A 64 1.19 -17.20 5.13
C PRO A 64 1.12 -16.48 6.48
N VAL A 65 2.06 -15.56 6.75
CA VAL A 65 2.10 -14.79 8.00
C VAL A 65 1.08 -13.65 8.01
N ARG A 66 0.38 -13.41 6.90
CA ARG A 66 -0.60 -12.32 6.79
C ARG A 66 -1.84 -12.58 7.64
N PRO A 67 -2.19 -11.70 8.58
CA PRO A 67 -3.45 -11.78 9.32
C PRO A 67 -4.64 -11.66 8.35
N ALA A 68 -5.59 -12.59 8.43
CA ALA A 68 -6.75 -12.62 7.56
C ALA A 68 -7.63 -11.37 7.67
N GLU A 69 -7.66 -10.74 8.85
CA GLU A 69 -8.48 -9.57 9.15
C GLU A 69 -7.77 -8.22 8.91
N SER A 70 -6.53 -8.23 8.42
CA SER A 70 -5.78 -6.98 8.24
C SER A 70 -6.37 -6.17 7.08
N GLU A 71 -6.74 -4.91 7.33
CA GLU A 71 -7.16 -3.99 6.25
C GLU A 71 -5.98 -3.48 5.39
N PHE A 72 -4.74 -3.69 5.85
CA PHE A 72 -3.52 -3.17 5.23
C PHE A 72 -2.81 -4.23 4.40
N TRP A 73 -2.12 -3.78 3.36
CA TRP A 73 -1.22 -4.62 2.55
C TRP A 73 0.03 -5.06 3.33
N PHE A 74 0.52 -4.19 4.21
CA PHE A 74 1.73 -4.40 4.99
C PHE A 74 1.43 -4.06 6.47
N PHE A 75 1.71 -4.99 7.37
CA PHE A 75 1.37 -4.95 8.80
C PHE A 75 2.62 -5.22 9.66
N GLY A 76 2.96 -4.37 10.62
CA GLY A 76 4.15 -4.58 11.47
C GLY A 76 4.06 -3.87 12.82
N GLU A 77 4.72 -4.44 13.84
CA GLU A 77 4.84 -3.83 15.17
C GLU A 77 5.45 -2.42 15.05
N GLY A 78 4.74 -1.43 15.56
CA GLY A 78 5.15 -0.02 15.55
C GLY A 78 4.31 0.89 14.63
N GLN A 79 3.47 0.35 13.75
CA GLN A 79 2.44 1.14 13.04
C GLN A 79 1.15 1.14 13.88
N GLY A 80 1.27 1.61 15.13
CA GLY A 80 0.11 2.13 15.82
C GLY A 80 -0.45 3.25 14.96
N TRP A 81 -1.64 3.04 14.41
CA TRP A 81 -2.41 4.09 13.79
C TRP A 81 -2.43 5.32 14.72
N HIS A 82 -1.76 6.39 14.30
CA HIS A 82 -2.06 7.72 14.78
C HIS A 82 -2.61 8.49 13.58
N PRO A 83 -3.92 8.80 13.53
CA PRO A 83 -4.38 9.80 12.59
C PRO A 83 -3.57 11.07 12.83
N PRO A 84 -3.13 11.79 11.78
CA PRO A 84 -2.64 13.15 12.01
C PRO A 84 -3.74 13.87 12.77
N ALA A 85 -3.44 14.34 13.98
CA ALA A 85 -4.37 15.11 14.79
C ALA A 85 -4.98 16.19 13.89
N LEU A 86 -6.29 16.12 13.68
CA LEU A 86 -7.02 17.21 13.05
C LEU A 86 -6.76 18.45 13.92
N PRO A 87 -6.23 19.55 13.37
CA PRO A 87 -6.27 20.79 14.11
C PRO A 87 -7.75 21.14 14.33
N ILE A 88 -8.11 21.29 15.60
CA ILE A 88 -9.34 21.97 16.04
C ILE A 88 -9.41 23.39 15.46
#